data_AF-A0ABD6AP02-F1
#
_entry.id   AF-A0ABD6AP02-F1
#
_cell.length_a   1.000
_cell.length_b   1.000
_cell.length_c   1.000
_cell.angle_alpha   90.00
_cell.angle_beta   90.00
_cell.angle_gamma   90.00
#
_symmetry.space_group_name_H-M   'P 1'
#
loop_
_entity.id
_entity.type
_entity.pdbx_description
1 polymer ?
#
loop_
_entity_poly.entity_id
_entity_poly.type
_entity_poly.pdbx_seq_one_letter_code
_entity_poly.pdbx_strand_id
1 'polypeptide(L)'
;MSRVGSHLRRLRKSDDILDPRSRHNIHVTRAADLDAVGPWSGETLVAAVRRADGEERVVVIDYGRHELYLAAGTELTYEPPQRLGLAAPPELYVAEPHRIDLDHQTTTAIEPVVVSPKFDILVPAFDWEELSDDDMLPPTNRQPSGTSVGSGTGTPG
;
A
#
# COMPACT_ATOMS: atom_id res chain seq x y z
N MET A 1 -32.98 4.92 -21.90
CA MET A 1 -32.46 5.89 -20.91
C MET A 1 -32.50 5.23 -19.54
N SER A 2 -31.34 4.95 -18.95
CA SER A 2 -31.07 5.00 -17.50
C SER A 2 -29.64 4.55 -17.26
N ARG A 3 -28.78 5.54 -16.97
CA ARG A 3 -27.43 5.41 -16.45
C ARG A 3 -27.55 5.29 -14.93
N VAL A 4 -27.17 4.16 -14.34
CA VAL A 4 -26.78 4.09 -12.92
C VAL A 4 -25.74 2.99 -12.80
N GLY A 5 -24.52 3.34 -12.37
CA GLY A 5 -23.45 2.36 -12.14
C GLY A 5 -22.05 2.94 -12.03
N SER A 6 -21.84 4.20 -12.40
CA SER A 6 -20.51 4.82 -12.42
C SER A 6 -20.19 5.72 -11.21
N HIS A 7 -20.88 5.54 -10.07
CA HIS A 7 -20.71 6.41 -8.89
C HIS A 7 -19.99 5.78 -7.69
N LEU A 8 -19.61 4.50 -7.73
CA LEU A 8 -18.84 3.88 -6.64
C LEU A 8 -17.31 3.92 -6.83
N ARG A 9 -16.82 4.39 -7.98
CA ARG A 9 -15.37 4.41 -8.28
C ARG A 9 -14.61 5.60 -7.68
N ARG A 10 -15.19 6.35 -6.74
CA ARG A 10 -14.66 7.68 -6.32
C ARG A 10 -14.79 8.02 -4.82
N LEU A 11 -15.00 7.02 -3.97
CA LEU A 11 -14.91 7.10 -2.51
C LEU A 11 -14.11 5.83 -2.12
N ARG A 12 -12.85 5.82 -1.66
CA ARG A 12 -11.98 6.80 -1.00
C ARG A 12 -10.53 6.41 -1.33
N LYS A 13 -9.74 7.33 -1.88
CA LYS A 13 -8.30 7.12 -2.11
C LYS A 13 -7.51 6.97 -0.79
N SER A 14 -8.12 7.32 0.34
CA SER A 14 -7.51 7.33 1.68
C SER A 14 -7.69 6.05 2.49
N ASP A 15 -8.49 5.09 2.00
CA ASP A 15 -8.72 3.80 2.67
C ASP A 15 -8.04 2.64 1.91
N ASP A 16 -7.26 2.95 0.88
CA ASP A 16 -6.42 1.96 0.21
C ASP A 16 -5.24 1.62 1.12
N ILE A 17 -5.29 0.43 1.70
CA ILE A 17 -4.30 -0.03 2.68
C ILE A 17 -2.90 -0.16 2.06
N LEU A 18 -2.80 -0.24 0.73
CA LEU A 18 -1.55 -0.32 -0.03
C LEU A 18 -1.06 1.02 -0.58
N ASP A 19 -1.82 2.13 -0.41
CA ASP A 19 -1.33 3.46 -0.78
C ASP A 19 -0.02 3.73 -0.02
N PRO A 20 1.05 4.25 -0.65
CA PRO A 20 2.33 4.51 0.01
C PRO A 20 2.23 5.44 1.24
N ARG A 21 1.13 6.19 1.40
CA ARG A 21 0.86 7.04 2.57
C ARG A 21 0.17 6.30 3.72
N SER A 22 -0.27 5.07 3.51
CA SER A 22 -0.86 4.24 4.57
C SER A 22 0.23 3.83 5.55
N ARG A 23 -0.04 4.01 6.84
CA ARG A 23 0.87 3.63 7.93
C ARG A 23 1.02 2.12 8.13
N HIS A 24 0.21 1.33 7.45
CA HIS A 24 0.13 -0.13 7.60
C HIS A 24 0.92 -0.87 6.53
N ASN A 25 1.58 -0.16 5.62
CA ASN A 25 2.45 -0.78 4.64
C ASN A 25 3.83 -0.16 4.63
N ILE A 26 4.78 -0.96 4.16
CA ILE A 26 6.16 -0.58 3.89
C ILE A 26 6.42 -1.01 2.46
N HIS A 27 6.72 -0.05 1.59
CA HIS A 27 7.18 -0.32 0.23
C HIS A 27 8.67 -0.61 0.30
N VAL A 28 9.03 -1.84 -0.05
CA VAL A 28 10.39 -2.36 0.10
C VAL A 28 11.09 -2.21 -1.23
N THR A 29 12.01 -1.24 -1.30
CA THR A 29 12.81 -1.00 -2.50
C THR A 29 14.15 -1.72 -2.41
N ARG A 30 14.65 -1.96 -1.19
CA ARG A 30 15.91 -2.65 -0.91
C ARG A 30 15.93 -3.38 0.43
N ALA A 31 16.92 -4.24 0.60
CA ALA A 31 17.06 -5.06 1.81
C ALA A 31 17.19 -4.22 3.10
N ALA A 32 17.84 -3.06 3.00
CA ALA A 32 18.07 -2.16 4.12
C ALA A 32 16.85 -1.34 4.53
N ASP A 33 15.69 -1.53 3.90
CA ASP A 33 14.41 -0.97 4.37
C ASP A 33 13.76 -1.85 5.44
N LEU A 34 14.24 -3.09 5.61
CA LEU A 34 13.66 -4.08 6.53
C LEU A 34 14.61 -4.39 7.68
N ASP A 35 14.19 -4.00 8.88
CA ASP A 35 14.79 -4.44 10.13
C ASP A 35 14.20 -5.77 10.60
N ALA A 36 14.87 -6.43 11.55
CA ALA A 36 14.30 -7.61 12.22
C ALA A 36 13.03 -7.24 12.99
N VAL A 37 11.98 -8.04 12.85
CA VAL A 37 10.72 -7.84 13.57
C VAL A 37 10.24 -9.16 14.18
N GLY A 38 10.05 -9.16 15.50
CA GLY A 38 9.62 -10.35 16.23
C GLY A 38 10.60 -11.52 16.00
N PRO A 39 10.13 -12.69 15.57
CA PRO A 39 10.98 -13.86 15.31
C PRO A 39 11.71 -13.81 13.96
N TRP A 40 11.40 -12.85 13.08
CA TRP A 40 11.95 -12.80 11.72
C TRP A 40 13.12 -11.84 11.63
N SER A 41 14.23 -12.31 11.04
CA SER A 41 15.35 -11.44 10.68
C SER A 41 14.98 -10.57 9.47
N GLY A 42 15.70 -9.46 9.27
CA GLY A 42 15.55 -8.64 8.06
C GLY A 42 15.78 -9.45 6.79
N GLU A 43 16.77 -10.34 6.78
CA GLU A 43 17.06 -11.24 5.65
C GLU A 43 15.87 -12.17 5.34
N THR A 44 15.23 -12.72 6.36
CA THR A 44 14.03 -13.55 6.24
C THR A 44 12.86 -12.77 5.63
N LEU A 45 12.65 -11.52 6.07
CA LEU A 45 11.60 -10.67 5.53
C LEU A 45 11.89 -10.27 4.08
N VAL A 46 13.14 -9.95 3.74
CA VAL A 46 13.56 -9.68 2.35
C VAL A 46 13.31 -10.88 1.45
N ALA A 47 13.63 -12.10 1.90
CA ALA A 47 13.37 -13.32 1.15
C ALA A 47 11.86 -13.52 0.90
N ALA A 48 11.01 -13.24 1.91
CA ALA A 48 9.56 -13.29 1.74
C ALA A 48 9.06 -12.25 0.73
N VAL A 49 9.58 -11.02 0.77
CA VAL A 49 9.19 -9.96 -0.19
C VAL A 49 9.65 -10.28 -1.61
N ARG A 50 10.86 -10.81 -1.79
CA ARG A 50 11.35 -11.26 -3.11
C ARG A 50 10.48 -12.38 -3.69
N ARG A 51 9.95 -13.25 -2.84
CA ARG A 51 8.98 -14.25 -3.26
C ARG A 51 7.66 -13.61 -3.68
N ALA A 52 7.16 -12.68 -2.88
CA ALA A 52 5.94 -11.95 -3.16
C ALA A 52 6.03 -11.20 -4.51
N ASP A 53 7.18 -10.58 -4.78
CA ASP A 53 7.51 -9.92 -6.05
C ASP A 53 7.36 -10.86 -7.25
N GLY A 54 8.01 -12.03 -7.19
CA GLY A 54 7.94 -13.05 -8.25
C GLY A 54 6.56 -13.67 -8.45
N GLU A 55 5.64 -13.49 -7.50
CA GLU A 55 4.27 -14.00 -7.54
C GLU A 55 3.21 -12.88 -7.71
N GLU A 56 3.62 -11.62 -7.93
CA GLU A 56 2.76 -10.42 -8.00
C GLU A 56 1.84 -10.26 -6.75
N ARG A 57 2.40 -10.56 -5.58
CA ARG A 57 1.71 -10.57 -4.27
C ARG A 57 2.37 -9.62 -3.28
N VAL A 58 1.73 -9.45 -2.12
CA VAL A 58 2.29 -8.74 -0.96
C VAL A 58 2.47 -9.70 0.21
N VAL A 59 3.34 -9.34 1.16
CA VAL A 59 3.51 -10.06 2.42
C VAL A 59 2.69 -9.38 3.51
N VAL A 60 1.81 -10.12 4.18
CA VAL A 60 1.11 -9.67 5.39
C VAL A 60 1.80 -10.26 6.61
N ILE A 61 2.19 -9.41 7.55
CA ILE A 61 2.78 -9.81 8.83
C ILE A 61 1.69 -9.89 9.88
N ASP A 62 1.47 -11.08 10.45
CA ASP A 62 0.62 -11.26 11.62
C ASP A 62 1.46 -11.35 12.89
N TYR A 63 1.49 -10.26 13.64
CA TYR A 63 2.24 -10.20 14.90
C TYR A 63 1.61 -11.01 16.03
N GLY A 64 0.29 -11.24 15.99
CA GLY A 64 -0.42 -11.97 17.03
C GLY A 64 -0.17 -13.48 16.97
N ARG A 65 -0.06 -14.02 15.75
CA ARG A 65 0.21 -15.45 15.51
C ARG A 65 1.65 -15.76 15.16
N HIS A 66 2.48 -14.75 14.95
CA HIS A 66 3.84 -14.93 14.43
C HIS A 66 3.83 -15.71 13.10
N GLU A 67 2.92 -15.34 12.20
CA GLU A 67 2.81 -15.92 10.86
C GLU A 67 3.02 -14.85 9.78
N LEU A 68 3.54 -15.28 8.62
CA LEU A 68 3.62 -14.47 7.41
C LEU A 68 2.69 -15.09 6.36
N TYR A 69 1.95 -14.23 5.66
CA TYR A 69 1.08 -14.65 4.56
C TYR A 69 1.46 -13.94 3.27
N LEU A 70 1.39 -14.64 2.14
CA LEU A 70 1.29 -14.04 0.82
C LEU A 70 -0.17 -13.90 0.43
N ALA A 71 -0.53 -12.76 -0.13
CA ALA A 71 -1.86 -12.50 -0.65
C ALA A 71 -1.81 -11.56 -1.85
N ALA A 72 -2.79 -11.62 -2.74
CA ALA A 72 -2.95 -10.60 -3.76
C ALA A 72 -3.39 -9.29 -3.10
N GLY A 73 -2.88 -8.15 -3.58
CA GLY A 73 -3.27 -6.85 -3.02
C GLY A 73 -4.78 -6.56 -3.11
N THR A 74 -5.44 -7.11 -4.13
CA THR A 74 -6.89 -7.02 -4.34
C THR A 74 -7.72 -7.86 -3.38
N GLU A 75 -7.10 -8.75 -2.62
CA GLU A 75 -7.75 -9.67 -1.66
C GLU A 75 -7.65 -9.18 -0.21
N LEU A 76 -7.17 -7.94 -0.03
CA LEU A 76 -7.04 -7.29 1.25
C LEU A 76 -8.20 -6.34 1.49
N THR A 77 -8.90 -6.52 2.61
CA THR A 77 -9.94 -5.59 3.06
C THR A 77 -9.58 -5.09 4.46
N TYR A 78 -9.28 -3.79 4.56
CA TYR A 78 -8.96 -3.15 5.83
C TYR A 78 -10.21 -2.59 6.50
N GLU A 79 -10.42 -2.99 7.74
CA GLU A 79 -11.44 -2.45 8.62
C GLU A 79 -10.78 -1.55 9.67
N PRO A 80 -10.98 -0.22 9.61
CA PRO A 80 -10.38 0.70 10.56
C PRO A 80 -10.96 0.52 11.97
N PRO A 81 -10.22 0.92 13.02
CA PRO A 81 -10.69 0.79 14.39
C PRO A 81 -11.97 1.61 14.60
N GLN A 82 -13.00 0.98 15.15
CA GLN A 82 -14.29 1.63 15.39
C GLN A 82 -14.19 2.58 16.59
N ARG A 83 -14.67 3.82 16.42
CA ARG A 83 -14.72 4.83 17.50
C ARG A 83 -16.16 5.21 17.85
N LEU A 84 -16.98 4.25 18.27
CA LEU A 84 -18.25 4.54 18.95
C LEU A 84 -18.54 3.47 20.02
N GLY A 85 -18.18 3.75 21.26
CA GLY A 85 -18.64 3.01 22.46
C GLY A 85 -17.88 1.73 22.83
N LEU A 86 -17.24 1.05 21.88
CA LEU A 86 -16.34 -0.10 22.11
C LEU A 86 -15.14 0.07 21.18
N ALA A 87 -13.93 0.20 21.74
CA ALA A 87 -12.72 0.34 20.94
C ALA A 87 -12.37 -1.03 20.32
N ALA A 88 -12.88 -1.30 19.12
CA ALA A 88 -12.43 -2.44 18.34
C ALA A 88 -11.05 -2.11 17.72
N PRO A 89 -10.07 -3.03 17.79
CA PRO A 89 -8.80 -2.85 17.11
C PRO A 89 -8.99 -2.82 15.58
N PRO A 90 -7.98 -2.36 14.81
CA PRO A 90 -8.00 -2.54 13.36
C PRO A 90 -8.01 -4.03 13.00
N GLU A 91 -8.64 -4.34 11.88
CA GLU A 91 -8.66 -5.69 11.31
C GLU A 91 -8.25 -5.63 9.84
N LEU A 92 -7.53 -6.65 9.39
CA LEU A 92 -7.24 -6.88 7.99
C LEU A 92 -7.78 -8.25 7.60
N TYR A 93 -8.79 -8.28 6.75
CA TYR A 93 -9.28 -9.51 6.15
C TYR A 93 -8.44 -9.84 4.91
N VAL A 94 -7.95 -11.07 4.86
CA VAL A 94 -7.17 -11.62 3.75
C VAL A 94 -7.95 -12.79 3.17
N ALA A 95 -8.43 -12.64 1.93
CA ALA A 95 -9.38 -13.58 1.34
C ALA A 95 -8.73 -14.90 0.90
N GLU A 96 -7.58 -14.86 0.21
CA GLU A 96 -6.89 -16.08 -0.28
C GLU A 96 -5.43 -16.16 0.22
N PRO A 97 -5.21 -16.20 1.54
CA PRO A 97 -3.88 -16.23 2.12
C PRO A 97 -3.12 -17.51 1.76
N HIS A 98 -1.82 -17.36 1.51
CA HIS A 98 -0.88 -18.46 1.44
C HIS A 98 0.14 -18.30 2.56
N ARG A 99 0.12 -19.19 3.54
CA ARG A 99 1.08 -19.14 4.65
C ARG A 99 2.48 -19.45 4.15
N ILE A 100 3.44 -18.62 4.55
CA ILE A 100 4.86 -18.83 4.25
C ILE A 100 5.46 -19.73 5.32
N ASP A 101 6.04 -20.84 4.89
CA ASP A 101 6.91 -21.68 5.71
C ASP A 101 8.36 -21.34 5.33
N LEU A 102 9.04 -20.61 6.22
CA LEU A 102 10.39 -20.11 5.97
C LEU A 102 11.45 -21.19 6.15
N ASP A 103 11.23 -22.15 7.05
CA ASP A 103 12.16 -23.25 7.31
C ASP A 103 12.23 -24.18 6.10
N HIS A 104 11.10 -24.38 5.43
CA HIS A 104 10.99 -25.23 4.25
C HIS A 104 10.95 -24.46 2.93
N GLN A 105 10.96 -23.12 2.97
CA GLN A 105 10.86 -22.23 1.80
C GLN A 105 9.66 -22.55 0.91
N THR A 106 8.54 -22.93 1.50
CA THR A 106 7.28 -23.29 0.82
C THR A 106 6.16 -22.34 1.18
N THR A 107 5.10 -22.37 0.39
CA THR A 107 3.85 -21.66 0.66
C THR A 107 2.70 -22.65 0.63
N THR A 108 1.72 -22.45 1.50
CA THR A 108 0.53 -23.31 1.59
C THR A 108 -0.71 -22.44 1.59
N ALA A 109 -1.61 -22.65 0.62
CA ALA A 109 -2.93 -22.01 0.63
C ALA A 109 -3.71 -22.42 1.87
N ILE A 110 -4.30 -21.46 2.57
CA ILE A 110 -5.12 -21.70 3.77
C ILE A 110 -6.48 -21.02 3.62
N GLU A 111 -7.39 -21.28 4.57
CA GLU A 111 -8.68 -20.60 4.63
C GLU A 111 -8.53 -19.09 4.85
N PRO A 112 -9.52 -18.28 4.43
CA PRO A 112 -9.51 -16.84 4.65
C PRO A 112 -9.26 -16.47 6.12
N VAL A 113 -8.58 -15.36 6.34
CA VAL A 113 -8.06 -15.04 7.67
C VAL A 113 -8.22 -13.57 8.01
N VAL A 114 -8.54 -13.30 9.29
CA VAL A 114 -8.55 -11.95 9.85
C VAL A 114 -7.30 -11.75 10.69
N VAL A 115 -6.54 -10.70 10.40
CA VAL A 115 -5.34 -10.31 11.14
C VAL A 115 -5.64 -9.09 12.01
N SER A 116 -5.42 -9.23 13.32
CA SER A 116 -5.71 -8.22 14.34
C SER A 116 -4.93 -8.55 15.63
N PRO A 117 -4.59 -7.57 16.50
CA PRO A 117 -4.81 -6.12 16.39
C PRO A 117 -3.67 -5.38 15.70
N LYS A 118 -2.59 -6.07 15.35
CA LYS A 118 -1.38 -5.47 14.78
C LYS A 118 -0.96 -6.28 13.56
N PHE A 119 -0.70 -5.57 12.48
CA PHE A 119 -0.15 -6.10 11.24
C PHE A 119 0.56 -4.98 10.49
N ASP A 120 1.49 -5.40 9.63
CA ASP A 120 2.10 -4.56 8.61
C ASP A 120 2.10 -5.34 7.28
N ILE A 121 2.08 -4.61 6.16
CA ILE A 121 2.08 -5.17 4.81
C ILE A 121 3.39 -4.77 4.12
N LEU A 122 4.19 -5.74 3.70
CA LEU A 122 5.38 -5.48 2.90
C LEU A 122 4.99 -5.57 1.43
N VAL A 123 5.17 -4.46 0.71
CA VAL A 123 4.84 -4.32 -0.71
C VAL A 123 6.13 -4.34 -1.49
N PRO A 124 6.33 -5.29 -2.43
CA PRO A 124 7.47 -5.24 -3.34
C PRO A 124 7.46 -3.94 -4.16
N ALA A 125 8.58 -3.23 -4.14
CA ALA A 125 8.79 -1.99 -4.89
C ALA A 125 10.24 -1.90 -5.39
N PHE A 126 10.84 -3.05 -5.72
CA PHE A 126 12.25 -3.13 -6.15
C PHE A 126 12.50 -2.38 -7.46
N ASP A 127 11.49 -2.26 -8.31
CA ASP A 127 11.51 -1.48 -9.55
C ASP A 127 11.68 0.03 -9.32
N TRP A 128 11.37 0.52 -8.11
CA TRP A 128 11.51 1.94 -7.78
C TRP A 128 12.94 2.37 -7.56
N GLU A 129 13.85 1.45 -7.22
CA GLU A 129 15.30 1.75 -7.20
C GLU A 129 15.85 1.99 -8.61
N GLU A 130 15.20 1.43 -9.64
CA GLU A 130 15.64 1.57 -11.03
C GLU A 130 15.17 2.89 -11.66
N LEU A 131 14.20 3.57 -11.04
CA LEU A 131 13.74 4.89 -11.47
C LEU A 131 14.80 5.94 -11.18
N SER A 132 15.36 6.50 -12.24
CA SER A 132 16.35 7.57 -12.15
C SER A 132 15.68 8.95 -12.02
N ASP A 133 16.45 9.97 -11.64
CA ASP A 133 15.98 11.36 -11.63
C ASP A 133 15.47 11.83 -13.02
N ASP A 134 15.92 11.19 -14.11
CA ASP A 134 15.44 11.45 -15.47
C ASP A 134 14.04 10.86 -15.74
N ASP A 135 13.63 9.84 -14.99
CA ASP A 135 12.28 9.25 -15.06
C ASP A 135 11.25 10.04 -14.25
N MET A 136 11.71 10.91 -13.34
CA MET A 136 10.86 11.83 -12.60
C MET A 136 10.49 13.04 -13.46
N LEU A 137 9.26 13.06 -13.98
CA LEU A 137 8.71 14.26 -14.61
C LEU A 137 8.74 15.42 -13.60
N PRO A 138 9.33 16.59 -13.94
CA PRO A 138 9.40 17.71 -13.02
C PRO A 138 7.98 18.14 -12.61
N PRO A 139 7.78 18.57 -11.35
CA PRO A 139 6.48 19.03 -10.89
C PRO A 139 6.01 20.17 -11.79
N THR A 140 4.97 19.93 -12.57
CA THR A 140 4.35 20.99 -13.37
C THR A 140 3.54 21.88 -12.42
N ASN A 141 4.18 22.93 -11.92
CA ASN A 141 3.45 24.06 -11.35
C ASN A 141 2.55 24.61 -12.45
N ARG A 142 1.27 24.20 -12.46
CA ARG A 142 0.22 24.90 -13.22
C ARG A 142 0.08 26.29 -12.60
N GLN A 143 0.86 27.22 -13.10
CA GLN A 143 0.63 28.64 -12.90
C GLN A 143 -0.78 28.93 -13.46
N PRO A 144 -1.71 29.47 -12.66
CA PRO A 144 -2.99 29.91 -13.21
C PRO A 144 -2.67 30.98 -14.25
N SER A 145 -3.09 30.75 -15.49
CA SER A 145 -3.05 31.75 -16.55
C SER A 145 -3.94 32.92 -16.13
N GLY A 146 -3.33 33.91 -15.47
CA GLY A 146 -3.94 35.22 -15.27
C GLY A 146 -4.12 35.85 -16.65
N THR A 147 -5.36 35.92 -17.12
CA THR A 147 -5.76 36.74 -18.25
C THR A 147 -5.54 38.20 -17.88
N SER A 148 -4.45 38.81 -18.35
CA SER A 148 -4.31 40.27 -18.32
C SER A 148 -5.09 40.86 -19.49
N VAL A 149 -6.36 41.15 -19.24
CA VAL A 149 -7.16 42.11 -20.00
C VAL A 149 -7.05 43.45 -19.29
N GLY A 150 -6.53 44.46 -19.99
CA GLY A 150 -6.36 45.79 -19.42
C GLY A 150 -5.70 46.76 -20.39
N SER A 151 -6.41 47.12 -21.47
CA SER A 151 -6.11 48.33 -22.24
C SER A 151 -6.49 49.57 -21.42
N GLY A 152 -5.60 50.56 -21.34
CA GLY A 152 -5.98 51.92 -20.96
C GLY A 152 -4.86 52.74 -20.33
N THR A 153 -4.39 53.75 -21.06
CA THR A 153 -3.97 55.11 -20.66
C THR A 153 -3.25 55.71 -21.89
N GLY A 154 -3.72 56.74 -22.58
CA GLY A 154 -4.18 58.04 -22.09
C GLY A 154 -3.07 59.06 -22.33
N THR A 155 -3.24 59.94 -23.32
CA THR A 155 -2.33 61.07 -23.64
C THR A 155 -2.22 62.06 -22.47
N PRO A 156 -1.06 62.71 -22.29
CA PRO A 156 -0.93 64.15 -22.56
C PRO A 156 0.48 64.48 -23.12
N GLY A 157 0.82 65.64 -23.69
CA GLY A 157 0.19 66.93 -23.98
C GLY A 157 1.27 67.76 -24.69
#